data_AF-A0A6A1UJY9-F1
#
_entry.id   AF-A0A6A1UJY9-F1
#
_cell.length_a   1.000
_cell.length_b   1.000
_cell.length_c   1.000
_cell.angle_alpha   90.00
_cell.angle_beta   90.00
_cell.angle_gamma   90.00
#
_symmetry.space_group_name_H-M   'P 1'
#
loop_
_entity.id
_entity.type
_entity.pdbx_description
1 polymer ?
#
loop_
_entity_poly.entity_id
_entity_poly.type
_entity_poly.pdbx_seq_one_letter_code
_entity_poly.pdbx_strand_id
1 'polypeptide(L)' 'MVLTVFYDVDPSEVRHQRESFGKALAELEERLDTRVQRWKECLKEVANLSGWHLQNGYF' A
#
# COMPACT_ATOMS: atom_id res chain seq x y z
N MET A 1 7.85 0.40 -17.26
CA MET A 1 7.59 1.71 -16.63
C MET A 1 6.34 1.56 -15.76
N VAL A 2 6.40 1.96 -14.49
CA VAL A 2 5.28 1.89 -13.54
C VAL A 2 5.08 3.30 -12.99
N LEU A 3 3.82 3.73 -12.90
CA LEU A 3 3.44 5.04 -12.37
C LEU A 3 2.46 4.81 -11.21
N THR A 4 2.79 5.33 -10.03
CA THR A 4 1.95 5.18 -8.85
C THR A 4 1.01 6.38 -8.68
N VAL A 5 -0.21 6.09 -8.26
CA VAL A 5 -1.23 7.08 -7.89
C VAL A 5 -1.72 6.71 -6.49
N PHE A 6 -1.45 7.57 -5.52
CA PHE A 6 -1.93 7.46 -4.14
C PHE A 6 -3.12 8.41 -4.01
N TYR A 7 -4.32 7.86 -3.90
CA TYR A 7 -5.56 8.62 -3.81
C TYR A 7 -6.11 8.55 -2.38
N ASP A 8 -6.16 9.70 -1.72
CA ASP A 8 -6.65 9.87 -0.35
C ASP A 8 -6.00 8.91 0.66
N VAL A 9 -4.72 8.63 0.42
CA VAL A 9 -3.88 7.76 1.25
C VAL A 9 -2.47 8.31 1.27
N ASP A 10 -1.88 8.37 2.47
CA ASP A 10 -0.47 8.72 2.58
C ASP A 10 0.39 7.58 2.02
N PRO A 11 1.32 7.83 1.08
CA PRO A 11 2.20 6.79 0.54
C PRO A 11 2.98 6.00 1.61
N SER A 12 3.22 6.58 2.79
CA SER A 12 3.85 5.91 3.93
C SER A 12 2.98 4.84 4.57
N GLU A 13 1.65 4.96 4.51
CA GLU A 13 0.71 3.91 4.95
C GLU A 13 0.84 2.68 4.04
N VAL A 14 0.96 2.90 2.73
CA VAL A 14 1.18 1.83 1.74
C VAL A 14 2.57 1.22 1.91
N ARG A 15 3.61 2.05 2.07
CA ARG A 15 5.02 1.62 2.18
C ARG A 15 5.29 0.74 3.39
N HIS A 16 4.66 1.06 4.52
CA HIS A 16 4.86 0.36 5.78
C HIS A 16 3.69 -0.55 6.15
N GLN A 17 2.70 -0.68 5.26
CA GLN A 17 1.50 -1.47 5.45
C GLN A 17 0.82 -1.15 6.79
N ARG A 18 0.61 0.15 7.06
CA ARG A 18 -0.05 0.66 8.27
C ARG A 18 -1.55 0.87 8.03
N GLU A 19 -2.26 1.22 9.08
CA GLU A 19 -3.69 1.52 9.04
C GLU A 19 -4.52 0.41 8.37
N SER A 20 -5.30 0.76 7.35
CA SER A 20 -6.17 -0.16 6.62
C SER A 20 -5.39 -1.27 5.90
N PHE A 21 -4.21 -0.97 5.36
CA PHE A 21 -3.38 -1.94 4.65
C PHE A 21 -2.87 -3.04 5.58
N GLY A 22 -2.41 -2.67 6.77
CA GLY A 22 -1.93 -3.64 7.77
C GLY A 22 -3.03 -4.60 8.22
N LYS A 23 -4.23 -4.06 8.52
CA LYS A 23 -5.40 -4.86 8.92
C LYS A 23 -5.82 -5.83 7.82
N ALA A 24 -5.98 -5.34 6.59
CA ALA A 24 -6.41 -6.17 5.46
C ALA A 24 -5.39 -7.28 5.14
N LEU A 25 -4.09 -7.00 5.21
CA LEU A 25 -3.06 -8.02 4.96
C LEU A 25 -3.04 -9.07 6.08
N ALA A 26 -3.19 -8.69 7.34
CA ALA A 26 -3.26 -9.64 8.46
C ALA A 26 -4.45 -10.60 8.33
N GLU A 27 -5.64 -10.10 7.96
CA GLU A 27 -6.82 -10.95 7.71
C GLU A 27 -6.60 -11.94 6.55
N LEU A 28 -5.78 -11.57 5.56
CA LEU A 28 -5.46 -12.43 4.42
C LEU A 28 -4.37 -13.47 4.75
N GLU A 29 -3.46 -13.18 5.68
CA GLU A 29 -2.37 -14.10 6.09
C GLU A 29 -2.92 -15.42 6.65
N GLU A 30 -4.07 -15.38 7.33
CA GLU A 30 -4.73 -16.59 7.85
C GLU A 30 -5.11 -17.60 6.76
N ARG A 31 -5.22 -17.16 5.50
CA ARG A 31 -5.73 -17.97 4.38
C ARG A 31 -4.72 -18.16 3.25
N LEU A 32 -3.76 -17.25 3.09
CA LEU A 32 -2.94 -17.13 1.86
C LEU A 32 -1.46 -16.77 2.12
N ASP A 33 -0.95 -17.00 3.33
CA ASP A 33 0.40 -16.64 3.83
C ASP A 33 1.48 -16.34 2.76
N THR A 34 1.86 -17.33 1.93
CA THR A 34 2.90 -17.17 0.88
C THR A 34 2.62 -16.08 -0.17
N ARG A 35 1.35 -15.83 -0.51
CA ARG A 35 0.95 -14.76 -1.44
C ARG A 35 0.99 -13.41 -0.76
N VAL A 36 0.66 -13.35 0.52
CA VAL A 36 0.62 -12.09 1.27
C VAL A 36 2.03 -11.51 1.43
N GLN A 37 3.05 -12.35 1.63
CA GLN A 37 4.44 -11.86 1.66
C GLN A 37 4.85 -11.19 0.34
N ARG A 38 4.51 -11.80 -0.81
CA ARG A 38 4.78 -11.20 -2.12
C ARG A 38 4.04 -9.88 -2.32
N TRP A 39 2.80 -9.78 -1.82
CA TRP A 39 2.04 -8.52 -1.88
C TRP A 39 2.65 -7.45 -0.98
N LYS A 40 3.09 -7.80 0.23
CA LYS A 40 3.80 -6.88 1.15
C LYS A 40 5.05 -6.30 0.50
N GLU A 41 5.88 -7.16 -0.11
CA GLU A 41 7.09 -6.73 -0.83
C GLU A 41 6.75 -5.82 -2.01
N CYS A 42 5.80 -6.23 -2.85
CA CYS A 42 5.39 -5.45 -4.02
C CYS A 42 4.82 -4.07 -3.63
N LEU A 43 3.96 -4.02 -2.60
CA LEU A 43 3.40 -2.76 -2.08
C LEU A 43 4.49 -1.81 -1.56
N LYS A 44 5.48 -2.36 -0.85
CA LYS A 44 6.64 -1.60 -0.40
C LYS A 44 7.45 -1.06 -1.58
N GLU A 45 7.72 -1.89 -2.60
CA GLU A 45 8.47 -1.48 -3.78
C GLU A 45 7.76 -0.36 -4.56
N VAL A 46 6.47 -0.53 -4.88
CA VAL A 46 5.72 0.49 -5.63
C VAL A 46 5.57 1.78 -4.83
N ALA A 47 5.41 1.70 -3.50
CA ALA A 47 5.34 2.88 -2.63
C ALA A 47 6.66 3.66 -2.49
N ASN A 48 7.77 3.13 -3.02
CA ASN A 48 9.04 3.84 -3.14
C ASN A 48 9.26 4.47 -4.52
N LEU A 49 8.38 4.20 -5.50
CA LEU A 49 8.45 4.80 -6.82
C LEU A 49 7.87 6.23 -6.79
N SER A 50 8.40 7.09 -7.66
CA SER A 50 7.82 8.40 -7.91
C SER A 50 6.42 8.27 -8.52
N GLY A 51 5.50 9.11 -8.07
CA GLY A 51 4.12 9.08 -8.52
C GLY A 51 3.33 10.29 -8.03
N TRP A 52 2.01 10.22 -8.19
CA TRP A 52 1.09 11.27 -7.79
C TRP A 52 0.45 10.96 -6.46
N HIS A 53 0.49 11.94 -5.55
CA HIS A 53 -0.27 11.91 -4.31
C HIS A 53 -1.43 12.89 -4.44
N LEU A 54 -2.64 12.36 -4.51
CA LEU A 54 -3.89 13.08 -4.68
C LEU A 54 -4.63 13.04 -3.34
N GLN A 55 -4.57 14.12 -2.59
CA GLN A 55 -5.45 14.31 -1.42
C GLN A 55 -6.69 15.07 -1.88
N ASN A 56 -7.87 14.58 -1.51
CA ASN A 56 -9.08 15.36 -1.73
C ASN A 56 -9.00 16.60 -0.83
N GLY A 57 -8.95 17.78 -1.45
CA GLY A 57 -8.89 19.06 -0.76
C GLY A 57 -10.22 19.39 -0.09
N TYR A 58 -10.51 18.73 1.03
CA TYR A 58 -11.39 19.32 2.03
C TYR A 58 -10.50 20.11 2.99
N PHE A 59 -10.68 21.43 2.94
CA PHE A 59 -10.03 22.44 3.78
C PHE A 59 -10.24 22.18 5.27
#